data_AF-A0A661BEB3-F1
#
_entry.id   AF-A0A661BEB3-F1
#
_cell.length_a   1.000
_cell.length_b   1.000
_cell.length_c   1.000
_cell.angle_alpha   90.00
_cell.angle_beta   90.00
_cell.angle_gamma   90.00
#
_symmetry.space_group_name_H-M   'P 1'
#
loop_
_entity.id
_entity.type
_entity.pdbx_description
1 polymer ?
#
loop_
_entity_poly.entity_id
_entity_poly.type
_entity_poly.pdbx_seq_one_letter_code
_entity_poly.pdbx_strand_id
1 'polypeptide(L)' 'MKVVAESTKVKGKVFARIDQKKCIQCRRCVPACPTGAIYIDRDGSIKVDTTKCIGSGECKKVCPVDAIELFEEKMVR' A
#
# COMPACT_ATOMS: atom_id res chain seq x y z
N MET A 1 -28.42 11.58 13.81
CA MET A 1 -27.12 12.14 14.20
C MET A 1 -26.06 11.79 13.15
N LYS A 2 -25.55 12.83 12.48
CA LYS A 2 -24.29 12.91 11.68
C LYS A 2 -23.92 11.74 10.77
N VAL A 3 -24.63 11.63 9.64
CA VAL A 3 -23.97 11.24 8.38
C VAL A 3 -23.04 12.39 7.99
N VAL A 4 -21.74 12.19 8.19
CA VAL A 4 -20.72 13.10 7.65
C VAL A 4 -20.59 12.84 6.16
N ALA A 5 -21.12 13.79 5.39
CA ALA A 5 -20.73 14.03 4.01
C ALA A 5 -19.24 14.36 3.93
N GLU A 6 -18.56 13.95 2.87
CA GLU A 6 -17.94 14.93 1.97
C GLU A 6 -17.54 14.31 0.63
N SER A 7 -18.07 14.93 -0.41
CA SER A 7 -17.74 14.77 -1.83
C SER A 7 -16.26 15.07 -2.06
N THR A 8 -15.59 14.43 -3.03
CA THR A 8 -14.73 15.10 -4.05
C THR A 8 -13.88 14.12 -4.89
N LYS A 9 -14.01 14.22 -6.22
CA LYS A 9 -13.05 13.82 -7.28
C LYS A 9 -12.13 12.61 -6.99
N VAL A 10 -12.49 11.43 -7.51
CA VAL A 10 -11.56 10.30 -7.64
C VAL A 10 -10.54 10.60 -8.75
N LYS A 11 -9.52 11.40 -8.46
CA LYS A 11 -8.29 11.43 -9.26
C LYS A 11 -7.53 10.13 -8.96
N GLY A 12 -7.03 9.46 -10.00
CA GLY A 12 -6.45 8.10 -9.93
C GLY A 12 -5.61 7.85 -8.68
N LYS A 13 -5.87 6.73 -8.01
CA LYS A 13 -5.25 6.41 -6.72
C LYS A 13 -3.92 5.69 -6.95
N VAL A 14 -2.85 6.20 -6.33
CA VAL A 14 -1.54 5.54 -6.31
C VAL A 14 -1.47 4.63 -5.08
N PHE A 15 -1.08 3.36 -5.29
CA PHE A 15 -0.93 2.39 -4.20
C PHE A 15 0.30 1.51 -4.39
N ALA A 16 0.82 0.96 -3.30
CA ALA A 16 1.94 0.03 -3.32
C ALA A 16 1.44 -1.41 -3.53
N ARG A 17 2.17 -2.18 -4.34
CA ARG A 17 1.99 -3.62 -4.52
C ARG A 17 3.29 -4.35 -4.20
N ILE A 18 3.19 -5.47 -3.51
CA ILE A 18 4.33 -6.30 -3.10
C ILE A 18 4.36 -7.56 -3.97
N ASP A 19 5.47 -7.76 -4.69
CA ASP A 19 5.75 -9.01 -5.39
C ASP A 19 6.10 -10.11 -4.37
N GLN A 20 5.16 -11.02 -4.13
CA GLN A 20 5.32 -12.10 -3.16
C GLN A 20 6.43 -13.10 -3.57
N LYS A 21 6.80 -13.17 -4.85
CA LYS A 21 7.90 -14.05 -5.31
C LYS A 21 9.27 -13.50 -4.94
N LYS A 22 9.41 -12.17 -4.90
CA LYS A 22 10.66 -11.48 -4.50
C LYS A 22 10.70 -11.19 -3.00
N CYS A 23 9.54 -11.08 -2.36
CA CYS A 23 9.44 -10.72 -0.95
C CYS A 23 10.04 -11.80 -0.05
N ILE A 24 11.11 -11.44 0.66
CA ILE A 24 11.76 -12.29 1.66
C ILE A 24 11.13 -12.20 3.06
N GLN A 25 9.94 -11.61 3.18
CA GLN A 25 9.19 -11.48 4.44
C GLN A 25 9.98 -10.85 5.61
N CYS A 26 10.91 -9.93 5.31
CA CYS A 26 11.74 -9.26 6.33
C CYS A 26 10.98 -8.21 7.18
N ARG A 27 9.72 -7.89 6.82
CA ARG A 27 8.77 -7.03 7.55
C ARG A 27 9.18 -5.57 7.75
N ARG A 28 10.31 -5.10 7.21
CA ARG A 28 10.77 -3.70 7.34
C ARG A 28 9.77 -2.67 6.80
N CYS A 29 8.98 -3.05 5.80
CA CYS A 29 7.95 -2.20 5.22
C CYS A 29 6.75 -1.95 6.13
N VAL A 30 6.48 -2.83 7.10
CA VAL A 30 5.34 -2.70 8.03
C VAL A 30 5.49 -1.45 8.92
N PRO A 31 6.57 -1.29 9.72
CA PRO A 31 6.76 -0.09 10.54
C PRO A 31 7.11 1.17 9.72
N ALA A 32 7.62 1.01 8.50
CA ALA A 32 7.91 2.14 7.63
C ALA A 32 6.66 2.78 6.99
N CYS A 33 5.51 2.12 7.03
CA CYS A 33 4.29 2.63 6.43
C CYS A 33 3.63 3.67 7.35
N PRO A 34 3.59 4.97 6.98
CA PRO A 34 3.07 6.02 7.86
C PRO A 34 1.56 5.91 8.12
N THR A 35 0.82 5.29 7.20
CA THR A 35 -0.63 5.11 7.32
C THR A 35 -1.03 3.74 7.89
N GLY A 36 -0.06 2.87 8.18
CA GLY A 36 -0.33 1.50 8.62
C GLY A 36 -1.07 0.66 7.57
N ALA A 37 -0.93 0.98 6.28
CA ALA A 37 -1.56 0.25 5.20
C ALA A 37 -0.94 -1.13 4.95
N ILE A 38 0.30 -1.37 5.41
CA ILE A 38 1.01 -2.63 5.20
C ILE A 38 0.87 -3.49 6.45
N TYR A 39 0.41 -4.73 6.29
CA TYR A 39 0.16 -5.66 7.38
C TYR A 39 0.61 -7.08 7.04
N ILE A 40 0.77 -7.91 8.07
CA ILE A 40 1.09 -9.33 7.93
C ILE A 40 -0.25 -10.09 7.93
N ASP A 41 -0.50 -10.83 6.87
CA ASP A 41 -1.70 -11.66 6.73
C ASP A 41 -1.55 -12.97 7.51
N ARG A 42 -2.64 -13.75 7.62
CA ARG A 42 -2.63 -14.99 8.42
C ARG A 42 -1.62 -16.03 7.92
N ASP A 43 -1.40 -16.06 6.61
CA ASP A 43 -0.41 -16.94 5.97
C ASP A 43 1.04 -16.44 6.14
N GLY A 44 1.27 -15.38 6.92
CA GLY A 44 2.58 -14.75 7.11
C GLY A 44 3.04 -13.89 5.93
N SER A 45 2.27 -13.84 4.85
CA SER A 45 2.51 -12.97 3.70
C SER A 45 2.32 -11.50 4.07
N ILE A 46 3.06 -10.60 3.42
CA ILE A 46 2.92 -9.15 3.64
C ILE A 46 1.96 -8.59 2.60
N LYS A 47 0.84 -8.02 3.04
CA LYS A 47 -0.19 -7.45 2.17
C LYS A 47 -0.31 -5.94 2.38
N VAL A 48 -0.90 -5.28 1.38
CA VAL A 48 -1.12 -3.83 1.37
C VAL A 48 -2.62 -3.57 1.26
N ASP A 49 -3.15 -2.83 2.21
CA ASP A 49 -4.49 -2.27 2.17
C ASP A 49 -4.50 -1.07 1.21
N THR A 50 -5.03 -1.27 0.00
CA THR A 50 -5.11 -0.21 -1.01
C THR A 50 -6.08 0.89 -0.63
N THR A 51 -6.97 0.70 0.34
CA THR A 51 -7.88 1.75 0.83
C THR A 51 -7.13 2.77 1.71
N LYS A 52 -6.18 2.29 2.53
CA LYS A 52 -5.33 3.12 3.41
C LYS A 52 -4.01 3.54 2.78
N CYS A 53 -3.58 2.86 1.71
CA CYS A 53 -2.35 3.20 1.02
C CYS A 53 -2.50 4.54 0.30
N ILE A 54 -1.59 5.47 0.58
CA ILE A 54 -1.50 6.79 -0.06
C ILE A 54 -0.39 6.86 -1.11
N GLY A 55 0.26 5.73 -1.42
CA GLY A 55 1.36 5.68 -2.37
C GLY A 55 2.62 6.44 -1.94
N SER A 56 2.89 6.58 -0.62
CA SER A 56 4.02 7.38 -0.12
C SER A 56 5.40 6.89 -0.56
N GLY A 57 5.54 5.60 -0.89
CA GLY A 57 6.80 5.01 -1.36
C GLY A 57 7.82 4.69 -0.26
N GLU A 58 7.53 4.98 1.01
CA GLU A 58 8.45 4.71 2.14
C GLU A 58 8.76 3.21 2.26
N CYS A 59 7.77 2.36 2.00
CA CYS A 59 7.95 0.91 1.98
C CYS A 59 8.95 0.45 0.92
N LYS A 60 8.97 1.09 -0.26
CA LYS A 60 9.92 0.77 -1.34
C LYS A 60 11.34 1.11 -0.93
N LYS A 61 11.56 2.28 -0.32
CA LYS A 61 12.89 2.74 0.14
C LYS A 61 13.55 1.78 1.13
N VAL A 62 12.75 1.18 2.02
CA VAL A 62 13.27 0.24 3.04
C VAL A 62 13.34 -1.21 2.55
N CYS A 63 12.86 -1.51 1.35
CA CYS A 63 12.84 -2.87 0.83
C CYS A 63 14.23 -3.26 0.30
N PRO A 64 14.94 -4.21 0.93
CA PRO A 64 16.30 -4.56 0.52
C PRO A 64 16.37 -5.36 -0.80
N VAL A 65 15.24 -5.87 -1.27
CA VAL A 65 15.14 -6.75 -2.45
C VAL A 65 14.31 -6.13 -3.58
N ASP A 66 13.98 -4.84 -3.47
CA ASP A 66 13.13 -4.10 -4.42
C ASP A 66 11.86 -4.87 -4.83
N ALA A 67 11.21 -5.53 -3.87
CA ALA A 67 10.00 -6.32 -4.10
C ALA A 67 8.71 -5.45 -4.14
N ILE A 68 8.83 -4.12 -4.07
CA ILE A 68 7.70 -3.22 -3.92
C ILE A 68 7.65 -2.21 -5.06
N GLU A 69 6.50 -2.16 -5.73
CA GLU A 69 6.24 -1.26 -6.85
C GLU A 69 5.02 -0.37 -6.54
N LEU A 70 5.02 0.86 -7.06
CA LEU A 70 3.90 1.79 -6.95
C LEU A 70 3.10 1.75 -8.25
N PHE A 71 1.80 1.55 -8.14
CA PHE A 71 0.87 1.49 -9.25
C PHE A 71 -0.11 2.65 -9.16
N GLU A 72 -0.46 3.20 -10.32
CA GLU A 72 -1.47 4.23 -10.45
C GLU A 72 -2.70 3.62 -11.12
N GLU A 73 -3.82 3.57 -10.41
CA GLU A 73 -5.06 3.10 -11.03
C GLU A 73 -5.61 4.21 -11.93
N LYS A 74 -5.33 4.12 -13.24
CA LYS A 74 -6.02 4.89 -14.26
C LYS A 74 -7.41 4.30 -14.40
N MET A 75 -8.40 4.91 -13.76
CA MET A 75 -9.81 4.65 -14.06
C MET A 75 -10.04 5.08 -15.52
N VAL A 76 -9.99 4.11 -16.45
CA VAL A 76 -10.40 4.30 -17.84
C VAL A 76 -11.90 4.60 -17.80
N ARG A 77 -12.23 5.76 -18.35
CA ARG A 77 -13.58 6.31 -18.45
C ARG A 77 -14.46 5.49 -19.38
#